data_AF-A0A9X3L2X7-F1
#
_entry.id   AF-A0A9X3L2X7-F1
#
_cell.length_a   1.000
_cell.length_b   1.000
_cell.length_c   1.000
_cell.angle_alpha   90.00
_cell.angle_beta   90.00
_cell.angle_gamma   90.00
#
_symmetry.space_group_name_H-M   'P 1'
#
loop_
_entity.id
_entity.type
_entity.pdbx_description
1 polymer ?
#
loop_
_entity_poly.entity_id
_entity_poly.type
_entity_poly.pdbx_seq_one_letter_code
_entity_poly.pdbx_strand_id
1 'polypeptide(L)'
;MPSPTSRDVSTSPEAFDPAPLRAHWLAELIRLREAHWGPLEDAAVVRRVRQLDIPLPARILARAQALAQRENLVPLVDGWRRSAFAVLALLLLLAVLSGAGVAAGALGDGGRAVNVLWALAALLGLHLLTFVLWLASFLLRPAAMTPLGRLWLWATRKLARGPDSALVPQAFLNLLARAGALRGLFGAVSHGLWLAGLGAALATLLALLSTASYRFIWATTLLAPDTFVWLTQVVGWLPSQLGFPLPDAAMVRASNGVQALGADAQVQWSWWLIGVFVTYGIVPRLLAWLACLIVTRRALRGLAIDPALAGHAALRDRLEPPAQSTGIDRPVDPLHQPRVPAPLPAALGGQAVLLGLELPPDLAWPPAVPAASIQQAGNLDTREQRNHLLDALSQAAASRLLIACDARQTPDRGTLALIAELAAHAGQTRVWLLAPAAADTREALWRERLAALGLAAGAVFGPGAGALAWLEQGHD
;
A
#
# COMPACT_ATOMS: atom_id res chain seq x y z
N MET A 1 -46.73 -25.31 -17.94
CA MET A 1 -45.35 -25.77 -17.65
C MET A 1 -44.44 -25.39 -18.80
N PRO A 2 -43.51 -24.46 -18.56
CA PRO A 2 -42.21 -24.48 -19.22
C PRO A 2 -41.04 -24.35 -18.22
N SER A 3 -39.87 -24.75 -18.69
CA SER A 3 -38.64 -25.14 -18.01
C SER A 3 -37.89 -24.06 -17.21
N PRO A 4 -37.04 -24.45 -16.24
CA PRO A 4 -36.13 -23.52 -15.57
C PRO A 4 -34.84 -23.35 -16.37
N THR A 5 -34.63 -22.19 -16.97
CA THR A 5 -33.32 -21.81 -17.52
C THR A 5 -32.35 -21.51 -16.40
N SER A 6 -31.26 -22.29 -16.37
CA SER A 6 -30.08 -22.07 -15.55
C SER A 6 -29.53 -20.65 -15.75
N ARG A 7 -29.35 -19.93 -14.63
CA ARG A 7 -28.49 -18.74 -14.61
C ARG A 7 -27.05 -19.22 -14.67
N ASP A 8 -26.43 -19.08 -15.83
CA ASP A 8 -24.97 -19.08 -15.93
C ASP A 8 -24.45 -17.88 -15.13
N VAL A 9 -23.88 -18.19 -13.96
CA VAL A 9 -23.06 -17.25 -13.19
C VAL A 9 -21.74 -17.13 -13.95
N SER A 10 -21.69 -16.19 -14.89
CA SER A 10 -20.44 -15.67 -15.43
C SER A 10 -19.71 -14.94 -14.30
N THR A 11 -18.72 -15.59 -13.70
CA THR A 11 -17.76 -14.94 -12.82
C THR A 11 -16.91 -14.00 -13.65
N SER A 12 -17.34 -12.74 -13.73
CA SER A 12 -16.50 -11.64 -14.21
C SER A 12 -15.24 -11.59 -13.33
N PRO A 13 -14.03 -11.46 -13.89
CA PRO A 13 -12.85 -11.19 -13.07
C PRO A 13 -13.06 -9.85 -12.38
N GLU A 14 -13.22 -9.87 -11.05
CA GLU A 14 -13.38 -8.67 -10.24
C GLU A 14 -12.29 -7.66 -10.61
N ALA A 15 -12.76 -6.47 -11.00
CA ALA A 15 -11.94 -5.34 -11.34
C ALA A 15 -10.97 -5.03 -10.19
N PHE A 16 -9.68 -5.17 -10.44
CA PHE A 16 -8.65 -4.64 -9.56
C PHE A 16 -8.71 -3.11 -9.60
N ASP A 17 -9.48 -2.52 -8.68
CA ASP A 17 -9.26 -1.12 -8.32
C ASP A 17 -9.07 -0.96 -6.80
N PRO A 18 -7.99 -1.54 -6.22
CA PRO A 18 -7.51 -1.07 -4.93
C PRO A 18 -7.10 0.41 -5.10
N ALA A 19 -7.70 1.29 -4.29
CA ALA A 19 -7.43 2.74 -4.32
C ALA A 19 -5.96 3.04 -4.66
N PRO A 20 -5.66 3.90 -5.66
CA PRO A 20 -4.38 3.90 -6.38
C PRO A 20 -3.15 3.99 -5.45
N LEU A 21 -3.24 4.76 -4.36
CA LEU A 21 -2.18 4.86 -3.36
C LEU A 21 -1.81 3.52 -2.69
N ARG A 22 -2.80 2.67 -2.37
CA ARG A 22 -2.57 1.39 -1.69
C ARG A 22 -1.85 0.40 -2.61
N ALA A 23 -2.23 0.34 -3.88
CA ALA A 23 -1.56 -0.50 -4.87
C ALA A 23 -0.09 -0.12 -5.04
N HIS A 24 0.19 1.18 -5.19
CA HIS A 24 1.56 1.69 -5.32
C HIS A 24 2.38 1.48 -4.04
N TRP A 25 1.75 1.57 -2.87
CA TRP A 25 2.42 1.31 -1.60
C TRP A 25 2.80 -0.17 -1.45
N LEU A 26 1.91 -1.09 -1.83
CA LEU A 26 2.22 -2.52 -1.84
C LEU A 26 3.32 -2.85 -2.85
N ALA A 27 3.31 -2.22 -4.04
CA ALA A 27 4.39 -2.36 -5.01
C ALA A 27 5.75 -1.90 -4.47
N GLU A 28 5.80 -0.74 -3.82
CA GLU A 28 7.04 -0.27 -3.18
C GLU A 28 7.48 -1.17 -2.02
N LEU A 29 6.53 -1.71 -1.25
CA LEU A 29 6.83 -2.65 -0.16
C LEU A 29 7.47 -3.94 -0.68
N ILE A 30 6.89 -4.54 -1.74
CA ILE A 30 7.47 -5.71 -2.41
C ILE A 30 8.86 -5.38 -2.97
N ARG A 31 9.01 -4.24 -3.65
CA ARG A 31 10.32 -3.82 -4.19
C ARG A 31 11.38 -3.67 -3.09
N LEU A 32 11.03 -3.10 -1.94
CA LEU A 32 11.95 -2.99 -0.80
C LEU A 32 12.25 -4.34 -0.15
N ARG A 33 11.26 -5.23 -0.04
CA ARG A 33 11.45 -6.59 0.47
C ARG A 33 12.41 -7.37 -0.42
N GLU A 34 12.19 -7.34 -1.74
CA GLU A 34 13.05 -8.01 -2.71
C GLU A 34 14.48 -7.44 -2.73
N ALA A 35 14.62 -6.13 -2.52
CA ALA A 35 15.93 -5.49 -2.41
C ALA A 35 16.70 -5.90 -1.14
N HIS A 36 16.01 -6.21 -0.03
CA HIS A 36 16.66 -6.59 1.24
C HIS A 36 16.94 -8.08 1.36
N TRP A 37 16.04 -8.94 0.86
CA TRP A 37 16.10 -10.40 1.07
C TRP A 37 16.19 -11.22 -0.21
N GLY A 38 16.28 -10.58 -1.38
CA GLY A 38 16.32 -11.24 -2.68
C GLY A 38 14.93 -11.41 -3.31
N PRO A 39 14.89 -11.77 -4.61
CA PRO A 39 13.64 -11.86 -5.37
C PRO A 39 12.71 -12.95 -4.81
N LEU A 40 11.41 -12.65 -4.79
CA LEU A 40 10.39 -13.63 -4.42
C LEU A 40 10.10 -14.56 -5.59
N GLU A 41 9.86 -15.85 -5.30
CA GLU A 41 9.40 -16.80 -6.32
C GLU A 41 8.03 -16.35 -6.84
N ASP A 42 7.91 -16.07 -8.13
CA ASP A 42 6.75 -15.41 -8.71
C ASP A 42 6.37 -15.99 -10.09
N ALA A 43 6.93 -17.12 -10.50
CA ALA A 43 6.73 -17.67 -11.85
C ALA A 43 5.25 -17.83 -12.21
N ALA A 44 4.44 -18.42 -11.32
CA ALA A 44 3.00 -18.57 -11.53
C ALA A 44 2.25 -17.23 -11.61
N VAL A 45 2.66 -16.23 -10.82
CA VAL A 45 2.08 -14.88 -10.84
C VAL A 45 2.44 -14.17 -12.13
N VAL A 46 3.70 -14.26 -12.55
CA VAL A 46 4.22 -13.69 -13.80
C VAL A 46 3.47 -14.28 -15.00
N ARG A 47 3.30 -15.61 -15.07
CA ARG A 47 2.51 -16.28 -16.12
C ARG A 47 1.10 -15.70 -16.22
N ARG A 48 0.39 -15.60 -15.08
CA ARG A 48 -0.96 -15.05 -15.03
C ARG A 48 -1.01 -13.58 -15.45
N VAL A 49 -0.09 -12.75 -14.97
CA VAL A 49 -0.08 -11.30 -15.25
C VAL A 49 0.31 -11.00 -16.70
N ARG A 50 1.18 -11.82 -17.31
CA ARG A 50 1.56 -11.69 -18.73
C ARG A 50 0.37 -11.87 -19.68
N GLN A 51 -0.61 -12.69 -19.31
CA GLN A 51 -1.82 -12.92 -20.10
C GLN A 51 -2.78 -11.71 -20.09
N LEU A 52 -2.60 -10.75 -19.18
CA LEU A 52 -3.41 -9.54 -19.12
C LEU A 52 -2.98 -8.55 -20.20
N ASP A 53 -3.94 -8.07 -21.00
CA ASP A 53 -3.74 -7.01 -21.98
C ASP A 53 -3.72 -5.62 -21.32
N ILE A 54 -2.69 -5.38 -20.50
CA ILE A 54 -2.48 -4.15 -19.73
C ILE A 54 -1.02 -3.71 -19.85
N PRO A 55 -0.72 -2.39 -19.74
CA PRO A 55 0.65 -1.89 -19.88
C PRO A 55 1.55 -2.35 -18.73
N LEU A 56 2.87 -2.36 -18.95
CA LEU A 56 3.88 -2.83 -18.00
C LEU A 56 3.72 -2.26 -16.57
N PRO A 57 3.50 -0.93 -16.35
CA PRO A 57 3.19 -0.39 -15.02
C PRO A 57 2.05 -1.09 -14.29
N ALA A 58 0.95 -1.38 -15.02
CA ALA A 58 -0.21 -2.06 -14.46
C ALA A 58 0.09 -3.54 -14.15
N ARG A 59 0.91 -4.21 -14.97
CA ARG A 59 1.40 -5.56 -14.68
C ARG A 59 2.27 -5.62 -13.42
N ILE A 60 3.14 -4.63 -13.21
CA ILE A 60 3.94 -4.53 -11.98
C ILE A 60 3.05 -4.40 -10.75
N LEU A 61 2.01 -3.55 -10.81
CA LEU A 61 1.03 -3.41 -9.73
C LEU A 61 0.27 -4.72 -9.47
N ALA A 62 -0.20 -5.39 -10.52
CA ALA A 62 -0.91 -6.67 -10.41
C ALA A 62 -0.04 -7.76 -9.79
N ARG A 63 1.22 -7.88 -10.23
CA ARG A 63 2.22 -8.79 -9.65
C ARG A 63 2.41 -8.50 -8.16
N ALA A 64 2.66 -7.24 -7.81
CA ALA A 64 2.90 -6.85 -6.42
C ALA A 64 1.70 -7.14 -5.52
N GLN A 65 0.47 -6.90 -6.02
CA GLN A 65 -0.76 -7.20 -5.28
C GLN A 65 -0.91 -8.70 -5.01
N ALA A 66 -0.66 -9.56 -6.01
CA ALA A 66 -0.71 -11.01 -5.85
C ALA A 66 0.35 -11.54 -4.88
N LEU A 67 1.59 -11.03 -4.97
CA LEU A 67 2.65 -11.39 -4.03
C LEU A 67 2.34 -10.90 -2.61
N ALA A 68 1.85 -9.67 -2.46
CA ALA A 68 1.50 -9.14 -1.15
C ALA A 68 0.37 -9.92 -0.46
N GLN A 69 -0.58 -10.48 -1.23
CA GLN A 69 -1.59 -11.39 -0.70
C GLN A 69 -0.97 -12.71 -0.25
N ARG A 70 -0.15 -13.35 -1.11
CA ARG A 70 0.49 -14.64 -0.81
C ARG A 70 1.42 -14.56 0.40
N GLU A 71 2.20 -13.49 0.50
CA GLU A 71 3.15 -13.25 1.59
C GLU A 71 2.49 -12.62 2.84
N ASN A 72 1.16 -12.48 2.86
CA ASN A 72 0.39 -11.91 3.97
C ASN A 72 0.84 -10.50 4.40
N LEU A 73 1.23 -9.65 3.44
CA LEU A 73 1.69 -8.27 3.68
C LEU A 73 0.54 -7.26 3.71
N VAL A 74 -0.59 -7.60 3.09
CA VAL A 74 -1.78 -6.75 3.04
C VAL A 74 -2.25 -6.33 4.45
N PRO A 75 -2.43 -7.24 5.43
CA PRO A 75 -2.84 -6.86 6.79
C PRO A 75 -1.85 -5.96 7.52
N LEU A 76 -0.54 -6.03 7.19
CA LEU A 76 0.48 -5.17 7.78
C LEU A 76 0.29 -3.71 7.34
N VAL A 77 0.05 -3.49 6.05
CA VAL A 77 -0.26 -2.16 5.50
C VAL A 77 -1.56 -1.61 6.08
N ASP A 78 -2.61 -2.43 6.14
CA ASP A 78 -3.91 -2.01 6.68
C ASP A 78 -3.85 -1.76 8.19
N GLY A 79 -3.07 -2.56 8.92
CA GLY A 79 -2.76 -2.37 10.34
C GLY A 79 -2.04 -1.05 10.60
N TRP A 80 -0.96 -0.77 9.86
CA TRP A 80 -0.23 0.48 9.99
C TRP A 80 -1.10 1.69 9.66
N ARG A 81 -1.93 1.62 8.61
CA ARG A 81 -2.86 2.70 8.25
C ARG A 81 -3.85 2.98 9.39
N ARG A 82 -4.42 1.94 10.00
CA ARG A 82 -5.29 2.08 11.18
C ARG A 82 -4.55 2.73 12.36
N SER A 83 -3.33 2.29 12.65
CA SER A 83 -2.50 2.91 13.70
C SER A 83 -2.20 4.37 13.41
N ALA A 84 -1.87 4.72 12.17
CA ALA A 84 -1.62 6.11 11.77
C ALA A 84 -2.87 6.99 11.95
N PHE A 85 -4.05 6.50 11.58
CA PHE A 85 -5.32 7.21 11.83
C PHE A 85 -5.65 7.32 13.32
N ALA A 86 -5.40 6.27 14.11
CA ALA A 86 -5.62 6.31 15.56
C ALA A 86 -4.71 7.35 16.24
N VAL A 87 -3.42 7.40 15.85
CA VAL A 87 -2.49 8.43 16.33
C VAL A 87 -2.94 9.82 15.89
N LEU A 88 -3.38 10.00 14.65
CA LEU A 88 -3.90 11.28 14.17
C LEU A 88 -5.16 11.71 14.96
N ALA A 89 -6.08 10.80 15.26
CA ALA A 89 -7.27 11.08 16.07
C ALA A 89 -6.90 11.47 17.50
N LEU A 90 -5.93 10.79 18.12
CA LEU A 90 -5.39 11.16 19.43
C LEU A 90 -4.77 12.55 19.42
N LEU A 91 -3.93 12.86 18.42
CA LEU A 91 -3.34 14.19 18.27
C LEU A 91 -4.39 15.27 18.04
N LEU A 92 -5.46 14.96 17.29
CA LEU A 92 -6.57 15.88 17.07
C LEU A 92 -7.31 16.19 18.37
N LEU A 93 -7.60 15.16 19.18
CA LEU A 93 -8.19 15.32 20.50
C LEU A 93 -7.30 16.18 21.40
N LEU A 94 -6.00 15.89 21.46
CA LEU A 94 -5.05 16.68 22.24
C LEU A 94 -4.99 18.13 21.75
N ALA A 95 -5.02 18.37 20.44
CA ALA A 95 -5.03 19.72 19.88
C ALA A 95 -6.30 20.50 20.26
N VAL A 96 -7.47 19.86 20.20
CA VAL A 96 -8.76 20.44 20.62
C VAL A 96 -8.76 20.79 22.11
N LEU A 97 -8.37 19.84 22.97
CA LEU A 97 -8.28 20.06 24.42
C LEU A 97 -7.27 21.17 24.76
N SER A 98 -6.11 21.17 24.09
CA SER A 98 -5.09 22.20 24.29
C SER A 98 -5.59 23.58 23.85
N GLY A 99 -6.27 23.67 22.70
CA GLY A 99 -6.86 24.92 22.21
C GLY A 99 -7.91 25.49 23.16
N ALA A 100 -8.85 24.65 23.59
CA ALA A 100 -9.85 25.04 24.58
C ALA A 100 -9.21 25.47 25.92
N GLY A 101 -8.21 24.73 26.39
CA GLY A 101 -7.47 25.04 27.61
C GLY A 101 -6.70 26.37 27.54
N VAL A 102 -6.04 26.66 26.41
CA VAL A 102 -5.34 27.93 26.18
C VAL A 102 -6.34 29.10 26.16
N ALA A 103 -7.49 28.95 25.50
CA ALA A 103 -8.52 29.98 25.49
C ALA A 103 -9.11 30.26 26.88
N ALA A 104 -9.44 29.20 27.62
CA ALA A 104 -9.94 29.31 28.99
C ALA A 104 -8.88 29.93 29.92
N GLY A 105 -7.61 29.54 29.79
CA GLY A 105 -6.51 30.10 30.56
C GLY A 105 -6.22 31.57 30.23
N ALA A 106 -6.38 31.98 28.97
CA ALA A 106 -6.15 33.36 28.53
C ALA A 106 -7.21 34.34 29.07
N LEU A 107 -8.48 33.91 29.18
CA LEU A 107 -9.57 34.74 29.70
C LEU A 107 -9.75 34.58 31.22
N GLY A 108 -9.45 33.41 31.77
CA GLY A 108 -9.73 33.08 33.16
C GLY A 108 -11.22 32.92 33.47
N ASP A 109 -11.53 32.92 34.76
CA ASP A 109 -12.89 32.74 35.32
C ASP A 109 -13.77 34.00 35.30
N GLY A 110 -13.27 35.11 34.73
CA GLY A 110 -13.94 36.41 34.71
C GLY A 110 -13.79 37.23 36.00
N GLY A 111 -13.19 36.68 37.06
CA GLY A 111 -12.98 37.39 38.33
C GLY A 111 -11.85 38.41 38.28
N ARG A 112 -10.91 38.26 37.34
CA ARG A 112 -9.81 39.21 37.09
C ARG A 112 -9.95 39.84 35.71
N ALA A 113 -9.46 41.06 35.59
CA ALA A 113 -9.39 41.72 34.30
C ALA A 113 -8.41 40.97 33.36
N VAL A 114 -8.83 40.78 32.11
CA VAL A 114 -8.04 40.15 31.06
C VAL A 114 -7.05 41.16 30.51
N ASN A 115 -5.76 40.85 30.63
CA ASN A 115 -4.74 41.66 29.97
C ASN A 115 -4.68 41.29 28.47
N VAL A 116 -5.01 42.23 27.61
CA VAL A 116 -5.14 42.00 26.16
C VAL A 116 -3.84 41.52 25.53
N LEU A 117 -2.69 42.05 25.95
CA LEU A 117 -1.39 41.64 25.41
C LEU A 117 -1.05 40.20 25.78
N TRP A 118 -1.30 39.81 27.04
CA TRP A 118 -1.10 38.44 27.49
C TRP A 118 -2.07 37.47 26.82
N ALA A 119 -3.34 37.86 26.66
CA ALA A 119 -4.31 37.06 25.94
C ALA A 119 -3.86 36.83 24.48
N LEU A 120 -3.40 37.87 23.78
CA LEU A 120 -2.88 37.73 22.42
C LEU A 120 -1.61 36.87 22.37
N ALA A 121 -0.66 37.06 23.30
CA ALA A 121 0.55 36.26 23.36
C ALA A 121 0.24 34.77 23.60
N ALA A 122 -0.69 34.47 24.52
CA ALA A 122 -1.12 33.10 24.80
C ALA A 122 -1.85 32.46 23.60
N LEU A 123 -2.79 33.20 22.99
CA LEU A 123 -3.64 32.70 21.92
C LEU A 123 -2.93 32.61 20.56
N LEU A 124 -1.98 33.51 20.27
CA LEU A 124 -1.38 33.64 18.94
C LEU A 124 0.15 33.51 18.92
N GLY A 125 0.85 33.68 20.06
CA GLY A 125 2.31 33.73 20.08
C GLY A 125 2.98 32.48 19.51
N LEU A 126 2.61 31.30 20.03
CA LEU A 126 3.12 30.02 19.51
C LEU A 126 2.69 29.79 18.05
N HIS A 127 1.48 30.21 17.68
CA HIS A 127 0.97 30.07 16.32
C HIS A 127 1.74 30.94 15.33
N LEU A 128 2.08 32.17 15.69
CA LEU A 128 2.91 33.06 14.87
C LEU A 128 4.32 32.47 14.71
N LEU A 129 4.97 32.10 15.81
CA LEU A 129 6.32 31.53 15.80
C LEU A 129 6.39 30.30 14.90
N THR A 130 5.51 29.32 15.12
CA THR A 130 5.52 28.08 14.34
C THR A 130 5.12 28.30 12.87
N PHE A 131 4.33 29.33 12.57
CA PHE A 131 4.01 29.69 11.19
C PHE A 131 5.19 30.33 10.46
N VAL A 132 5.91 31.24 11.13
CA VAL A 132 7.14 31.85 10.60
C VAL A 132 8.22 30.79 10.38
N LEU A 133 8.42 29.87 11.33
CA LEU A 133 9.36 28.75 11.15
C LEU A 133 8.98 27.86 9.96
N TRP A 134 7.68 27.62 9.75
CA TRP A 134 7.20 26.88 8.58
C TRP A 134 7.47 27.65 7.28
N LEU A 135 7.24 28.96 7.23
CA LEU A 135 7.59 29.79 6.06
C LEU A 135 9.12 29.78 5.80
N ALA A 136 9.92 29.95 6.84
CA ALA A 136 11.38 29.91 6.74
C ALA A 136 11.89 28.54 6.21
N SER A 137 11.17 27.44 6.48
CA SER A 137 11.52 26.12 5.93
C SER A 137 11.43 26.02 4.40
N PHE A 138 10.79 26.97 3.70
CA PHE A 138 10.82 27.06 2.23
C PHE A 138 12.13 27.63 1.70
N LEU A 139 12.88 28.39 2.51
CA LEU A 139 14.18 28.97 2.13
C LEU A 139 15.31 27.93 2.18
N LEU A 140 15.10 26.85 2.92
CA LEU A 140 16.06 25.75 3.05
C LEU A 140 15.87 24.75 1.89
N ARG A 141 16.98 24.31 1.30
CA ARG A 141 16.95 23.19 0.34
C ARG A 141 16.39 21.95 1.06
N PRO A 142 15.49 21.17 0.43
CA PRO A 142 15.04 19.90 1.00
C PRO A 142 16.24 19.00 1.27
N ALA A 143 16.63 18.86 2.54
CA ALA A 143 17.68 17.92 2.91
C ALA A 143 17.16 16.51 2.73
N ALA A 144 17.93 15.64 2.07
CA ALA A 144 17.54 14.25 1.80
C ALA A 144 17.24 13.45 3.09
N MET A 145 17.80 13.84 4.24
CA MET A 145 17.46 13.25 5.55
C MET A 145 17.84 14.21 6.70
N THR A 146 16.86 14.66 7.49
CA THR A 146 17.15 15.43 8.72
C THR A 146 17.64 14.49 9.84
N PRO A 147 18.45 14.96 10.80
CA PRO A 147 18.87 14.15 11.96
C PRO A 147 17.68 13.60 12.77
N LEU A 148 16.58 14.37 12.87
CA LEU A 148 15.30 13.91 13.41
C LEU A 148 14.69 12.76 12.60
N GLY A 149 14.76 12.80 11.27
CA GLY A 149 14.34 11.69 10.42
C GLY A 149 15.13 10.41 10.67
N ARG A 150 16.44 10.52 10.94
CA ARG A 150 17.29 9.36 11.31
C ARG A 150 16.93 8.79 12.67
N LEU A 151 16.71 9.64 13.67
CA LEU A 151 16.29 9.24 15.01
C LEU A 151 14.90 8.57 14.98
N TRP A 152 13.97 9.12 14.20
CA TRP A 152 12.66 8.54 13.98
C TRP A 152 12.76 7.14 13.34
N LEU A 153 13.52 6.99 12.24
CA LEU A 153 13.74 5.69 11.60
C LEU A 153 14.44 4.68 12.51
N TRP A 154 15.31 5.14 13.41
CA TRP A 154 15.91 4.29 14.43
C TRP A 154 14.86 3.82 15.45
N ALA A 155 14.02 4.73 15.96
CA ALA A 155 12.97 4.41 16.91
C ALA A 155 11.91 3.48 16.32
N THR A 156 11.45 3.73 15.09
CA THR A 156 10.47 2.87 14.42
C THR A 156 11.01 1.48 14.14
N ARG A 157 12.31 1.34 13.83
CA ARG A 157 12.95 0.01 13.71
C ARG A 157 12.99 -0.74 15.04
N LYS A 158 13.18 -0.04 16.16
CA LYS A 158 13.15 -0.67 17.50
C LYS A 158 11.75 -1.10 17.93
N LEU A 159 10.70 -0.43 17.45
CA LEU A 159 9.31 -0.77 17.75
C LEU A 159 8.69 -1.78 16.77
N ALA A 160 9.30 -2.02 15.61
CA ALA A 160 8.79 -2.95 14.61
C ALA A 160 8.89 -4.40 15.10
N ARG A 161 7.75 -5.10 15.11
CA ARG A 161 7.68 -6.54 15.40
C ARG A 161 7.84 -7.29 14.08
N GLY A 162 9.06 -7.66 13.74
CA GLY A 162 9.42 -8.43 12.55
C GLY A 162 9.98 -7.59 11.38
N PRO A 163 10.71 -8.22 10.45
CA PRO A 163 11.44 -7.54 9.37
C PRO A 163 10.52 -6.78 8.40
N ASP A 164 9.38 -7.36 8.01
CA ASP A 164 8.46 -6.77 7.04
C ASP A 164 7.69 -5.56 7.59
N SER A 165 7.32 -5.59 8.88
CA SER A 165 6.56 -4.50 9.49
C SER A 165 7.37 -3.20 9.57
N ALA A 166 8.70 -3.29 9.64
CA ALA A 166 9.61 -2.14 9.56
C ALA A 166 9.63 -1.51 8.16
N LEU A 167 9.43 -2.29 7.10
CA LEU A 167 9.46 -1.79 5.72
C LEU A 167 8.16 -1.06 5.33
N VAL A 168 7.03 -1.35 5.97
CA VAL A 168 5.74 -0.72 5.67
C VAL A 168 5.79 0.82 5.72
N PRO A 169 6.20 1.47 6.83
CA PRO A 169 6.34 2.93 6.86
C PRO A 169 7.42 3.45 5.90
N GLN A 170 8.51 2.70 5.71
CA GLN A 170 9.59 3.09 4.81
C GLN A 170 9.12 3.12 3.36
N ALA A 171 8.38 2.10 2.92
CA ALA A 171 7.78 2.03 1.60
C ALA A 171 6.83 3.21 1.36
N PHE A 172 6.00 3.54 2.36
CA PHE A 172 5.09 4.68 2.28
C PHE A 172 5.86 6.00 2.10
N LEU A 173 6.87 6.24 2.95
CA LEU A 173 7.65 7.47 2.90
C LEU A 173 8.46 7.59 1.61
N ASN A 174 9.04 6.50 1.10
CA ASN A 174 9.74 6.48 -0.19
C ASN A 174 8.79 6.81 -1.35
N LEU A 175 7.60 6.22 -1.35
CA LEU A 175 6.59 6.49 -2.37
C LEU A 175 6.20 7.97 -2.38
N LEU A 176 5.90 8.53 -1.20
CA LEU A 176 5.55 9.94 -1.07
C LEU A 176 6.72 10.88 -1.39
N ALA A 177 7.95 10.49 -1.07
CA ALA A 177 9.15 11.27 -1.40
C ALA A 177 9.31 11.40 -2.91
N ARG A 178 9.23 10.27 -3.64
CA ARG A 178 9.32 10.24 -5.10
C ARG A 178 8.17 11.00 -5.77
N ALA A 179 6.97 10.94 -5.19
CA ALA A 179 5.83 11.73 -5.67
C ALA A 179 5.93 13.23 -5.34
N GLY A 180 6.92 13.67 -4.54
CA GLY A 180 7.00 15.05 -4.04
C GLY A 180 5.89 15.42 -3.03
N ALA A 181 5.20 14.44 -2.46
CA ALA A 181 4.03 14.62 -1.62
C ALA A 181 4.34 14.85 -0.12
N LEU A 182 5.54 14.49 0.35
CA LEU A 182 5.87 14.50 1.79
C LEU A 182 5.65 15.86 2.46
N ARG A 183 6.19 16.93 1.87
CA ARG A 183 6.09 18.29 2.44
C ARG A 183 4.64 18.74 2.53
N GLY A 184 3.86 18.49 1.47
CA GLY A 184 2.43 18.77 1.44
C GLY A 184 1.67 17.98 2.51
N LEU A 185 1.94 16.68 2.63
CA LEU A 185 1.21 15.81 3.56
C LEU A 185 1.47 16.21 5.02
N PHE A 186 2.74 16.35 5.41
CA PHE A 186 3.08 16.77 6.77
C PHE A 186 2.61 18.19 7.06
N GLY A 187 2.65 19.09 6.08
CA GLY A 187 2.03 20.41 6.18
C GLY A 187 0.53 20.32 6.43
N ALA A 188 -0.20 19.52 5.65
CA ALA A 188 -1.65 19.36 5.81
C ALA A 188 -2.02 18.75 7.18
N VAL A 189 -1.28 17.75 7.66
CA VAL A 189 -1.49 17.20 9.00
C VAL A 189 -1.21 18.25 10.07
N SER A 190 -0.06 18.93 10.01
CA SER A 190 0.31 19.92 11.02
C SER A 190 -0.65 21.11 11.06
N HIS A 191 -0.93 21.74 9.92
CA HIS A 191 -1.86 22.86 9.86
C HIS A 191 -3.29 22.45 10.21
N GLY A 192 -3.71 21.22 9.88
CA GLY A 192 -5.01 20.70 10.28
C GLY A 192 -5.16 20.56 11.79
N LEU A 193 -4.13 20.04 12.48
CA LEU A 193 -4.10 19.98 13.94
C LEU A 193 -4.12 21.38 14.58
N TRP A 194 -3.30 22.31 14.07
CA TRP A 194 -3.31 23.69 14.55
C TRP A 194 -4.66 24.37 14.35
N LEU A 195 -5.29 24.17 13.19
CA LEU A 195 -6.60 24.73 12.87
C LEU A 195 -7.70 24.15 13.77
N ALA A 196 -7.64 22.85 14.08
CA ALA A 196 -8.57 22.24 15.03
C ALA A 196 -8.44 22.82 16.44
N GLY A 197 -7.20 23.01 16.92
CA GLY A 197 -6.94 23.69 18.19
C GLY A 197 -7.43 25.14 18.19
N LEU A 198 -7.16 25.91 17.14
CA LEU A 198 -7.66 27.28 17.00
C LEU A 198 -9.19 27.34 16.90
N GLY A 199 -9.82 26.37 16.23
CA GLY A 199 -11.28 26.24 16.16
C GLY A 199 -11.90 25.94 17.52
N ALA A 200 -11.28 25.05 18.30
CA ALA A 200 -11.70 24.77 19.68
C ALA A 200 -11.51 26.01 20.57
N ALA A 201 -10.37 26.69 20.46
CA ALA A 201 -10.13 27.95 21.16
C ALA A 201 -11.17 29.02 20.81
N LEU A 202 -11.52 29.19 19.53
CA LEU A 202 -12.58 30.11 19.10
C LEU A 202 -13.93 29.74 19.73
N ALA A 203 -14.32 28.47 19.70
CA ALA A 203 -15.56 28.00 20.30
C ALA A 203 -15.58 28.28 21.82
N THR A 204 -14.47 28.04 22.51
CA THR A 204 -14.32 28.37 23.93
C THR A 204 -14.39 29.87 24.21
N LEU A 205 -13.69 30.70 23.40
CA LEU A 205 -13.77 32.16 23.52
C LEU A 205 -15.21 32.64 23.36
N LEU A 206 -15.91 32.18 22.31
CA LEU A 206 -17.31 32.54 22.08
C LEU A 206 -18.22 32.11 23.23
N ALA A 207 -18.04 30.89 23.75
CA ALA A 207 -18.82 30.40 24.89
C ALA A 207 -18.58 31.27 26.13
N LEU A 208 -17.31 31.48 26.52
CA LEU A 208 -16.95 32.25 27.71
C LEU A 208 -17.44 33.70 27.61
N LEU A 209 -17.15 34.37 26.50
CA LEU A 209 -17.54 35.77 26.26
C LEU A 209 -19.06 35.96 26.16
N SER A 210 -19.82 34.91 25.85
CA SER A 210 -21.29 34.94 25.86
C SER A 210 -21.88 34.69 27.25
N THR A 211 -21.19 33.93 28.11
CA THR A 211 -21.71 33.53 29.43
C THR A 211 -21.22 34.39 30.60
N ALA A 212 -20.15 35.16 30.41
CA ALA A 212 -19.55 35.99 31.44
C ALA A 212 -19.11 37.35 30.89
N SER A 213 -19.13 38.36 31.77
CA SER A 213 -18.60 39.68 31.44
C SER A 213 -17.10 39.73 31.73
N TYR A 214 -16.30 40.03 30.71
CA TYR A 214 -14.86 40.16 30.84
C TYR A 214 -14.44 41.62 30.74
N ARG A 215 -13.64 42.06 31.71
CA ARG A 215 -13.01 43.38 31.69
C ARG A 215 -11.66 43.30 31.00
N PHE A 216 -11.48 44.01 29.91
CA PHE A 216 -10.22 44.06 29.18
C PHE A 216 -9.38 45.26 29.61
N ILE A 217 -8.11 45.02 29.90
CA ILE A 217 -7.13 46.04 30.26
C ILE A 217 -5.84 45.83 29.48
N TRP A 218 -5.07 46.90 29.32
CA TRP A 218 -3.73 46.82 28.74
C TRP A 218 -2.62 46.98 29.76
N ALA A 219 -2.94 47.27 31.03
CA ALA A 219 -2.02 47.65 32.11
C ALA A 219 -0.61 47.05 31.94
N THR A 220 0.31 47.86 31.41
CA THR A 220 1.74 47.57 31.38
C THR A 220 2.46 48.69 32.11
N THR A 221 3.56 48.34 32.78
CA THR A 221 4.40 49.32 33.47
C THR A 221 5.38 50.03 32.54
N LEU A 222 5.62 49.47 31.33
CA LEU A 222 6.65 49.93 30.41
C LEU A 222 6.12 50.76 29.24
N LEU A 223 4.89 50.51 28.77
CA LEU A 223 4.36 51.20 27.58
C LEU A 223 3.45 52.37 27.97
N ALA A 224 3.63 53.48 27.26
CA ALA A 224 2.74 54.63 27.37
C ALA A 224 1.35 54.33 26.75
N PRO A 225 0.27 54.99 27.21
CA PRO A 225 -1.09 54.76 26.72
C PRO A 225 -1.23 54.93 25.19
N ASP A 226 -0.59 55.94 24.61
CA ASP A 226 -0.69 56.20 23.17
C ASP A 226 0.03 55.13 22.33
N THR A 227 1.04 54.45 22.88
CA THR A 227 1.65 53.29 22.22
C THR A 227 0.65 52.14 22.10
N PHE A 228 -0.21 51.95 23.11
CA PHE A 228 -1.24 50.93 23.07
C PHE A 228 -2.37 51.29 22.08
N VAL A 229 -2.76 52.57 22.00
CA VAL A 229 -3.67 53.06 20.94
C VAL A 229 -3.14 52.71 19.56
N TRP A 230 -1.87 53.03 19.29
CA TRP A 230 -1.23 52.72 18.01
C TRP A 230 -1.21 51.20 17.74
N LEU A 231 -0.85 50.39 18.75
CA LEU A 231 -0.80 48.93 18.59
C LEU A 231 -2.19 48.34 18.30
N THR A 232 -3.23 48.78 19.02
CA THR A 232 -4.61 48.34 18.80
C THR A 232 -5.08 48.71 17.39
N GLN A 233 -4.72 49.89 16.89
CA GLN A 233 -5.04 50.32 15.52
C GLN A 233 -4.30 49.49 14.48
N VAL A 234 -2.99 49.28 14.62
CA VAL A 234 -2.18 48.51 13.66
C VAL A 234 -2.63 47.05 13.61
N VAL A 235 -2.78 46.41 14.76
CA VAL A 235 -3.22 45.01 14.84
C VAL A 235 -4.70 44.89 14.46
N GLY A 236 -5.53 45.87 14.79
CA GLY A 236 -6.96 45.87 14.47
C GLY A 236 -7.28 46.29 13.03
N TRP A 237 -6.33 46.84 12.27
CA TRP A 237 -6.58 47.36 10.93
C TRP A 237 -7.12 46.27 10.00
N LEU A 238 -6.43 45.14 9.84
CA LEU A 238 -6.89 44.07 8.93
C LEU A 238 -8.19 43.41 9.40
N PRO A 239 -8.37 43.04 10.69
CA PRO A 239 -9.67 42.60 11.20
C PRO A 239 -10.82 43.58 10.91
N SER A 240 -10.56 44.89 10.99
CA SER A 240 -11.59 45.90 10.70
C SER A 240 -12.06 45.88 9.24
N GLN A 241 -11.17 45.57 8.30
CA GLN A 241 -11.53 45.39 6.89
C GLN A 241 -12.42 44.16 6.67
N LEU A 242 -12.40 43.21 7.60
CA LEU A 242 -13.24 42.01 7.60
C LEU A 242 -14.53 42.18 8.41
N GLY A 243 -14.82 43.39 8.90
CA GLY A 243 -16.06 43.73 9.61
C GLY A 243 -15.99 43.62 11.13
N PHE A 244 -14.82 43.39 11.74
CA PHE A 244 -14.67 43.41 13.20
C PHE A 244 -14.54 44.85 13.73
N PRO A 245 -15.24 45.23 14.81
CA PRO A 245 -15.16 46.56 15.37
C PRO A 245 -13.75 46.87 15.91
N LEU A 246 -13.32 48.12 15.71
CA LEU A 246 -12.07 48.65 16.22
C LEU A 246 -12.37 49.62 17.38
N PRO A 247 -11.88 49.36 18.61
CA PRO A 247 -12.03 50.28 19.72
C PRO A 247 -11.41 51.65 19.42
N ASP A 248 -12.14 52.72 19.72
CA ASP A 248 -11.63 54.08 19.52
C ASP A 248 -10.49 54.42 20.50
N ALA A 249 -9.72 55.48 20.18
CA ALA A 249 -8.57 55.85 20.99
C ALA A 249 -8.93 56.27 22.42
N ALA A 250 -10.14 56.80 22.66
CA ALA A 250 -10.57 57.21 23.99
C ALA A 250 -10.86 55.99 24.88
N MET A 251 -11.59 55.02 24.34
CA MET A 251 -11.86 53.72 24.95
C MET A 251 -10.56 52.99 25.27
N VAL A 252 -9.63 52.96 24.32
CA VAL A 252 -8.34 52.29 24.50
C VAL A 252 -7.54 52.91 25.64
N ARG A 253 -7.48 54.25 25.74
CA ARG A 253 -6.81 54.93 26.87
C ARG A 253 -7.51 54.68 28.20
N ALA A 254 -8.84 54.61 28.20
CA ALA A 254 -9.63 54.34 29.39
C ALA A 254 -9.52 52.88 29.89
N SER A 255 -9.05 51.94 29.05
CA SER A 255 -8.74 50.55 29.43
C SER A 255 -7.46 50.37 30.28
N ASN A 256 -7.11 51.37 31.08
CA ASN A 256 -5.92 51.39 31.95
C ASN A 256 -6.06 50.55 33.23
N GLY A 257 -7.25 50.03 33.52
CA GLY A 257 -7.56 49.22 34.71
C GLY A 257 -7.89 50.00 35.97
N VAL A 258 -7.83 51.34 35.94
CA VAL A 258 -8.19 52.22 37.06
C VAL A 258 -9.70 52.47 37.10
N GLN A 259 -10.33 52.67 35.95
CA GLN A 259 -11.77 52.89 35.82
C GLN A 259 -12.46 51.64 35.27
N ALA A 260 -13.67 51.35 35.76
CA ALA A 260 -14.51 50.31 35.20
C ALA A 260 -15.18 50.83 33.92
N LEU A 261 -14.90 50.18 32.80
CA LEU A 261 -15.55 50.48 31.52
C LEU A 261 -16.95 49.86 31.46
N GLY A 262 -17.88 50.54 30.79
CA GLY A 262 -19.24 50.07 30.56
C GLY A 262 -19.31 48.82 29.66
N ALA A 263 -20.50 48.20 29.60
CA ALA A 263 -20.74 46.96 28.86
C ALA A 263 -20.39 47.08 27.36
N ASP A 264 -20.69 48.21 26.73
CA ASP A 264 -20.39 48.44 25.30
C ASP A 264 -18.90 48.32 24.98
N ALA A 265 -18.04 48.82 25.88
CA ALA A 265 -16.59 48.70 25.72
C ALA A 265 -16.12 47.25 25.87
N GLN A 266 -16.73 46.48 26.77
CA GLN A 266 -16.41 45.05 26.93
C GLN A 266 -16.79 44.25 25.69
N VAL A 267 -17.95 44.56 25.08
CA VAL A 267 -18.40 43.95 23.82
C VAL A 267 -17.45 44.30 22.67
N GLN A 268 -17.06 45.56 22.53
CA GLN A 268 -16.12 45.98 21.49
C GLN A 268 -14.76 45.30 21.63
N TRP A 269 -14.20 45.22 22.85
CA TRP A 269 -12.94 44.51 23.09
C TRP A 269 -13.04 43.00 22.81
N SER A 270 -14.17 42.39 23.15
CA SER A 270 -14.44 40.97 22.88
C SER A 270 -14.42 40.69 21.37
N TRP A 271 -15.16 41.49 20.59
CA TRP A 271 -15.20 41.35 19.14
C TRP A 271 -13.87 41.70 18.47
N TRP A 272 -13.14 42.70 18.99
CA TRP A 272 -11.80 43.01 18.51
C TRP A 272 -10.85 41.82 18.73
N LEU A 273 -10.85 41.22 19.93
CA LEU A 273 -10.02 40.06 20.24
C LEU A 273 -10.36 38.86 19.33
N ILE A 274 -11.66 38.57 19.15
CA ILE A 274 -12.13 37.53 18.22
C ILE A 274 -11.65 37.83 16.81
N GLY A 275 -11.78 39.08 16.34
CA GLY A 275 -11.36 39.50 15.02
C GLY A 275 -9.88 39.31 14.78
N VAL A 276 -9.04 39.73 15.72
CA VAL A 276 -7.58 39.53 15.68
C VAL A 276 -7.25 38.03 15.67
N PHE A 277 -7.89 37.25 16.53
CA PHE A 277 -7.68 35.80 16.63
C PHE A 277 -8.03 35.05 15.33
N VAL A 278 -9.20 35.36 14.75
CA VAL A 278 -9.65 34.76 13.47
C VAL A 278 -8.70 35.16 12.34
N THR A 279 -8.39 36.45 12.24
CA THR A 279 -7.63 37.03 11.12
C THR A 279 -6.18 36.56 11.11
N TYR A 280 -5.50 36.57 12.26
CA TYR A 280 -4.07 36.25 12.33
C TYR A 280 -3.78 34.82 12.80
N GLY A 281 -4.76 34.13 13.38
CA GLY A 281 -4.64 32.72 13.76
C GLY A 281 -5.25 31.79 12.72
N ILE A 282 -6.58 31.84 12.59
CA ILE A 282 -7.36 30.86 11.82
C ILE A 282 -7.13 30.99 10.32
N VAL A 283 -7.33 32.18 9.76
CA VAL A 283 -7.24 32.43 8.31
C VAL A 283 -5.90 31.97 7.72
N PRO A 284 -4.72 32.40 8.22
CA PRO A 284 -3.44 31.97 7.64
C PRO A 284 -3.22 30.47 7.76
N ARG A 285 -3.69 29.84 8.85
CA ARG A 285 -3.59 28.38 9.03
C ARG A 285 -4.51 27.62 8.09
N LEU A 286 -5.72 28.11 7.86
CA LEU A 286 -6.66 27.54 6.89
C LEU A 286 -6.09 27.63 5.47
N LEU A 287 -5.56 28.79 5.07
CA LEU A 287 -4.94 28.96 3.75
C LEU A 287 -3.76 28.02 3.55
N ALA A 288 -2.85 27.92 4.52
CA ALA A 288 -1.72 27.01 4.47
C ALA A 288 -2.17 25.53 4.43
N TRP A 289 -3.19 25.17 5.20
CA TRP A 289 -3.78 23.84 5.19
C TRP A 289 -4.35 23.47 3.81
N LEU A 290 -5.15 24.36 3.22
CA LEU A 290 -5.70 24.18 1.88
C LEU A 290 -4.60 24.07 0.82
N ALA A 291 -3.60 24.95 0.86
CA ALA A 291 -2.46 24.88 -0.04
C ALA A 291 -1.72 23.54 0.07
N CYS A 292 -1.45 23.08 1.29
CA CYS A 292 -0.81 21.79 1.54
C CYS A 292 -1.65 20.61 1.03
N LEU A 293 -2.97 20.64 1.25
CA LEU A 293 -3.89 19.63 0.72
C LEU A 293 -3.88 19.61 -0.81
N ILE A 294 -3.93 20.77 -1.46
CA ILE A 294 -3.93 20.88 -2.91
C ILE A 294 -2.62 20.32 -3.49
N VAL A 295 -1.47 20.72 -2.93
CA VAL A 295 -0.14 20.21 -3.35
C VAL A 295 -0.07 18.70 -3.17
N THR A 296 -0.51 18.18 -2.02
CA THR A 296 -0.51 16.73 -1.74
C THR A 296 -1.40 15.98 -2.71
N ARG A 297 -2.64 16.46 -2.94
CA ARG A 297 -3.59 15.82 -3.87
C ARG A 297 -3.05 15.82 -5.29
N ARG A 298 -2.42 16.91 -5.74
CA ARG A 298 -1.79 16.99 -7.07
C ARG A 298 -0.64 15.99 -7.20
N ALA A 299 0.25 15.94 -6.21
CA ALA A 299 1.36 14.98 -6.17
C ALA A 299 0.87 13.53 -6.19
N LEU A 300 -0.15 13.19 -5.39
CA LEU A 300 -0.71 11.84 -5.32
C LEU A 300 -1.46 11.41 -6.58
N ARG A 301 -2.08 12.35 -7.30
CA ARG A 301 -2.70 12.07 -8.61
C ARG A 301 -1.68 11.74 -9.69
N GLY A 302 -0.45 12.21 -9.55
CA GLY A 302 0.67 11.90 -10.44
C GLY A 302 1.43 10.63 -10.07
N LEU A 303 0.92 9.81 -9.13
CA LEU A 303 1.54 8.53 -8.80
C LEU A 303 1.55 7.61 -10.02
N ALA A 304 2.75 7.18 -10.40
CA ALA A 304 2.97 6.21 -11.45
C ALA A 304 4.08 5.24 -11.03
N ILE A 305 4.02 4.01 -11.55
CA ILE A 305 5.15 3.09 -11.47
C ILE A 305 6.18 3.51 -12.51
N ASP A 306 7.39 3.81 -12.04
CA ASP A 306 8.56 3.97 -12.88
C ASP A 306 9.16 2.57 -13.18
N PRO A 307 9.09 2.09 -14.44
CA PRO A 307 9.64 0.80 -14.82
C PRO A 307 11.17 0.79 -14.85
N ALA A 308 11.83 1.96 -14.96
CA ALA A 308 13.29 2.06 -14.97
C ALA A 308 13.90 2.06 -13.56
N LEU A 309 13.07 2.20 -12.52
CA LEU A 309 13.51 2.18 -11.13
C LEU A 309 14.18 0.84 -10.79
N ALA A 310 15.30 0.90 -10.04
CA ALA A 310 15.98 -0.28 -9.53
C ALA A 310 15.01 -1.20 -8.74
N GLY A 311 14.94 -2.47 -9.13
CA GLY A 311 13.97 -3.46 -8.65
C GLY A 311 12.79 -3.67 -9.59
N HIS A 312 12.33 -2.64 -10.31
CA HIS A 312 11.33 -2.78 -11.38
C HIS A 312 11.96 -3.06 -12.74
N ALA A 313 13.15 -2.51 -13.02
CA ALA A 313 13.83 -2.67 -14.30
C ALA A 313 14.03 -4.16 -14.68
N ALA A 314 14.37 -5.00 -13.69
CA ALA A 314 14.53 -6.45 -13.88
C ALA A 314 13.20 -7.19 -14.15
N LEU A 315 12.05 -6.55 -13.92
CA LEU A 315 10.74 -7.13 -14.18
C LEU A 315 10.26 -6.90 -15.62
N ARG A 316 10.87 -5.98 -16.39
CA ARG A 316 10.47 -5.71 -17.77
C ARG A 316 10.48 -6.98 -18.62
N ASP A 317 11.64 -7.62 -18.75
CA ASP A 317 11.82 -8.84 -19.55
C ASP A 317 10.96 -10.01 -19.03
N ARG A 318 10.64 -9.97 -17.74
CA ARG A 318 9.84 -10.99 -17.06
C ARG A 318 8.34 -10.76 -17.17
N LEU A 319 7.86 -9.56 -17.43
CA LEU A 319 6.42 -9.23 -17.44
C LEU A 319 5.90 -8.81 -18.82
N GLU A 320 6.78 -8.45 -19.74
CA GLU A 320 6.41 -8.30 -21.14
C GLU A 320 6.22 -9.71 -21.76
N PRO A 321 5.22 -9.90 -22.65
CA PRO A 321 5.10 -11.15 -23.39
C PRO A 321 6.38 -11.34 -24.20
N PRO A 322 6.85 -12.59 -24.39
CA PRO A 322 7.92 -12.84 -25.33
C PRO A 322 7.48 -12.23 -26.67
N ALA A 323 8.29 -11.31 -27.20
CA ALA A 323 8.07 -10.79 -28.53
C ALA A 323 7.97 -11.99 -29.46
N GLN A 324 6.80 -12.19 -30.09
CA GLN A 324 6.72 -13.12 -31.19
C GLN A 324 7.75 -12.62 -32.20
N SER A 325 8.81 -13.41 -32.39
CA SER A 325 9.76 -13.19 -33.48
C SER A 325 8.93 -13.18 -34.75
N THR A 326 8.57 -11.99 -35.21
CA THR A 326 8.10 -11.78 -36.56
C THR A 326 9.32 -12.11 -37.40
N GLY A 327 9.27 -13.29 -38.03
CA GLY A 327 10.41 -13.98 -38.61
C GLY A 327 11.38 -13.04 -39.28
N ILE A 328 12.57 -12.91 -38.69
CA ILE A 328 13.69 -12.27 -39.35
C ILE A 328 14.21 -13.31 -40.35
N ASP A 329 13.95 -13.03 -41.62
CA ASP A 329 14.58 -13.67 -42.78
C ASP A 329 16.09 -13.46 -42.68
N ARG A 330 16.80 -14.39 -42.04
CA ARG A 330 18.26 -14.45 -42.10
C ARG A 330 18.66 -15.89 -42.44
N PRO A 331 19.52 -16.11 -43.45
CA PRO A 331 20.03 -17.44 -43.72
C PRO A 331 20.80 -17.92 -42.50
N VAL A 332 20.47 -19.12 -42.02
CA VAL A 332 21.14 -19.79 -40.91
C VAL A 332 22.54 -20.22 -41.38
N ASP A 333 23.57 -19.77 -40.68
CA ASP A 333 24.94 -20.23 -40.86
C ASP A 333 25.10 -21.63 -40.22
N PRO A 334 25.63 -22.65 -40.92
CA PRO A 334 25.57 -24.02 -40.46
C PRO A 334 26.79 -24.39 -39.62
N LEU A 335 26.91 -23.94 -38.37
CA LEU A 335 27.92 -24.50 -37.45
C LEU A 335 27.42 -24.59 -36.00
N HIS A 336 27.64 -25.78 -35.43
CA HIS A 336 27.28 -26.28 -34.10
C HIS A 336 25.79 -26.56 -33.89
N GLN A 337 25.40 -27.80 -34.21
CA GLN A 337 24.19 -28.43 -33.67
C GLN A 337 24.47 -28.89 -32.23
N PRO A 338 24.04 -28.18 -31.17
CA PRO A 338 23.79 -28.85 -29.90
C PRO A 338 22.70 -29.89 -30.17
N ARG A 339 22.91 -31.15 -29.76
CA ARG A 339 21.86 -32.17 -29.77
C ARG A 339 20.71 -31.67 -28.90
N VAL A 340 19.69 -31.14 -29.55
CA VAL A 340 18.42 -30.74 -28.94
C VAL A 340 17.74 -32.02 -28.43
N PRO A 341 17.43 -32.14 -27.11
CA PRO A 341 16.55 -33.20 -26.65
C PRO A 341 15.19 -33.03 -27.35
N ALA A 342 14.56 -34.15 -27.73
CA ALA A 342 13.37 -34.17 -28.58
C ALA A 342 12.35 -33.07 -28.20
N PRO A 343 11.86 -32.28 -29.18
CA PRO A 343 10.89 -31.22 -28.89
C PRO A 343 9.60 -31.84 -28.35
N LEU A 344 9.14 -31.37 -27.18
CA LEU A 344 7.76 -31.58 -26.79
C LEU A 344 6.84 -30.91 -27.83
N PRO A 345 5.74 -31.56 -28.26
CA PRO A 345 4.85 -31.03 -29.28
C PRO A 345 4.23 -29.68 -28.88
N ALA A 346 4.22 -28.75 -29.84
CA ALA A 346 3.95 -27.31 -29.66
C ALA A 346 2.47 -26.93 -29.40
N ALA A 347 1.55 -27.90 -29.25
CA ALA A 347 0.18 -27.62 -28.83
C ALA A 347 -0.44 -28.89 -28.25
N LEU A 348 -0.75 -28.89 -26.95
CA LEU A 348 -1.38 -30.03 -26.27
C LEU A 348 -2.87 -30.17 -26.61
N GLY A 349 -3.49 -29.13 -27.20
CA GLY A 349 -4.80 -29.22 -27.86
C GLY A 349 -5.96 -29.76 -27.02
N GLY A 350 -5.86 -29.72 -25.68
CA GLY A 350 -6.83 -30.36 -24.79
C GLY A 350 -6.78 -31.90 -24.75
N GLN A 351 -5.77 -32.52 -25.35
CA GLN A 351 -5.61 -33.98 -25.40
C GLN A 351 -5.18 -34.56 -24.05
N ALA A 352 -5.19 -35.90 -23.98
CA ALA A 352 -4.67 -36.63 -22.84
C ALA A 352 -3.13 -36.56 -22.84
N VAL A 353 -2.51 -36.31 -21.69
CA VAL A 353 -1.06 -36.08 -21.57
C VAL A 353 -0.43 -37.09 -20.63
N LEU A 354 0.68 -37.71 -21.08
CA LEU A 354 1.54 -38.60 -20.29
C LEU A 354 2.88 -37.92 -20.03
N LEU A 355 3.32 -37.84 -18.78
CA LEU A 355 4.63 -37.30 -18.41
C LEU A 355 5.29 -38.10 -17.30
N GLY A 356 6.62 -38.06 -17.25
CA GLY A 356 7.44 -38.62 -16.18
C GLY A 356 8.06 -37.52 -15.34
N LEU A 357 8.16 -37.71 -14.03
CA LEU A 357 8.85 -36.79 -13.12
C LEU A 357 10.17 -37.41 -12.65
N GLU A 358 11.28 -36.88 -13.16
CA GLU A 358 12.64 -37.26 -12.77
C GLU A 358 12.86 -38.78 -12.73
N LEU A 359 12.30 -39.49 -13.71
CA LEU A 359 12.36 -40.95 -13.76
C LEU A 359 13.79 -41.38 -14.13
N PRO A 360 14.42 -42.29 -13.37
CA PRO A 360 15.73 -42.79 -13.70
C PRO A 360 15.71 -43.71 -14.94
N PRO A 361 16.84 -43.83 -15.65
CA PRO A 361 16.91 -44.56 -16.92
C PRO A 361 16.75 -46.09 -16.79
N ASP A 362 16.76 -46.62 -15.56
CA ASP A 362 16.54 -48.03 -15.27
C ASP A 362 15.05 -48.43 -15.25
N LEU A 363 14.15 -47.44 -15.25
CA LEU A 363 12.73 -47.68 -15.47
C LEU A 363 12.44 -47.74 -16.97
N ALA A 364 11.59 -48.67 -17.38
CA ALA A 364 11.10 -48.77 -18.76
C ALA A 364 10.19 -47.57 -19.09
N TRP A 365 10.80 -46.45 -19.48
CA TRP A 365 10.15 -45.18 -19.76
C TRP A 365 10.68 -44.53 -21.06
N PRO A 366 9.83 -43.95 -21.90
CA PRO A 366 8.36 -43.99 -21.85
C PRO A 366 7.81 -45.36 -22.27
N PRO A 367 6.62 -45.76 -21.78
CA PRO A 367 5.96 -46.97 -22.27
C PRO A 367 5.58 -46.81 -23.75
N ALA A 368 5.48 -47.92 -24.48
CA ALA A 368 4.88 -47.93 -25.81
C ALA A 368 3.38 -47.58 -25.67
N VAL A 369 3.00 -46.35 -26.01
CA VAL A 369 1.61 -45.91 -25.95
C VAL A 369 0.90 -46.30 -27.26
N PRO A 370 -0.22 -47.03 -27.21
CA PRO A 370 -0.95 -47.52 -28.39
C PRO A 370 -1.64 -46.45 -29.25
N ALA A 371 -2.03 -45.29 -28.69
CA ALA A 371 -2.99 -44.38 -29.35
C ALA A 371 -2.41 -43.05 -29.84
N ALA A 372 -2.84 -42.61 -31.03
CA ALA A 372 -2.52 -41.30 -31.62
C ALA A 372 -3.14 -40.09 -30.89
N SER A 373 -4.01 -40.32 -29.90
CA SER A 373 -4.74 -39.30 -29.14
C SER A 373 -4.08 -38.91 -27.81
N ILE A 374 -2.96 -39.55 -27.43
CA ILE A 374 -2.20 -39.24 -26.22
C ILE A 374 -0.92 -38.50 -26.59
N GLN A 375 -0.72 -37.33 -25.98
CA GLN A 375 0.52 -36.57 -26.08
C GLN A 375 1.52 -37.04 -25.02
N GLN A 376 2.68 -37.52 -25.45
CA GLN A 376 3.78 -37.84 -24.55
C GLN A 376 4.66 -36.60 -24.35
N ALA A 377 4.68 -36.09 -23.12
CA ALA A 377 5.49 -34.96 -22.69
C ALA A 377 6.90 -35.37 -22.21
N GLY A 378 7.26 -36.64 -22.31
CA GLY A 378 8.59 -37.15 -21.95
C GLY A 378 8.86 -37.14 -20.44
N ASN A 379 10.13 -37.18 -20.07
CA ASN A 379 10.60 -37.13 -18.68
C ASN A 379 11.05 -35.71 -18.31
N LEU A 380 10.50 -35.15 -17.23
CA LEU A 380 10.76 -33.77 -16.78
C LEU A 380 12.00 -33.67 -15.88
N ASP A 381 13.17 -33.84 -16.48
CA ASP A 381 14.45 -33.83 -15.77
C ASP A 381 14.98 -32.42 -15.48
N THR A 382 14.61 -31.43 -16.30
CA THR A 382 15.13 -30.06 -16.20
C THR A 382 14.05 -29.03 -15.85
N ARG A 383 14.48 -27.87 -15.32
CA ARG A 383 13.59 -26.75 -14.98
C ARG A 383 12.95 -26.16 -16.25
N GLU A 384 13.69 -26.14 -17.35
CA GLU A 384 13.25 -25.65 -18.65
C GLU A 384 12.11 -26.51 -19.21
N GLN A 385 12.24 -27.84 -19.16
CA GLN A 385 11.19 -28.78 -19.60
C GLN A 385 9.90 -28.61 -18.79
N ARG A 386 10.03 -28.46 -17.45
CA ARG A 386 8.87 -28.21 -16.57
C ARG A 386 8.14 -26.94 -16.93
N ASN A 387 8.89 -25.84 -17.07
CA ASN A 387 8.30 -24.55 -17.42
C ASN A 387 7.63 -24.58 -18.79
N HIS A 388 8.26 -25.20 -19.79
CA HIS A 388 7.69 -25.31 -21.13
C HIS A 388 6.38 -26.12 -21.15
N LEU A 389 6.32 -27.24 -20.42
CA LEU A 389 5.10 -28.04 -20.31
C LEU A 389 3.98 -27.29 -19.59
N LEU A 390 4.29 -26.61 -18.49
CA LEU A 390 3.34 -25.78 -17.75
C LEU A 390 2.82 -24.62 -18.61
N ASP A 391 3.68 -23.98 -19.40
CA ASP A 391 3.28 -22.93 -20.34
C ASP A 391 2.29 -23.48 -21.38
N ALA A 392 2.58 -24.65 -21.96
CA ALA A 392 1.69 -25.32 -22.91
C ALA A 392 0.33 -25.71 -22.29
N LEU A 393 0.34 -26.30 -21.09
CA LEU A 393 -0.89 -26.68 -20.35
C LEU A 393 -1.70 -25.44 -19.91
N SER A 394 -1.05 -24.32 -19.65
CA SER A 394 -1.74 -23.07 -19.30
C SER A 394 -2.48 -22.43 -20.47
N GLN A 395 -2.02 -22.68 -21.71
CA GLN A 395 -2.68 -22.21 -22.93
C GLN A 395 -3.87 -23.11 -23.30
N ALA A 396 -3.74 -24.42 -23.12
CA ALA A 396 -4.80 -25.40 -23.33
C ALA A 396 -4.70 -26.52 -22.29
N ALA A 397 -5.61 -26.51 -21.30
CA ALA A 397 -5.64 -27.49 -20.23
C ALA A 397 -5.81 -28.91 -20.77
N ALA A 398 -5.08 -29.88 -20.22
CA ALA A 398 -5.23 -31.28 -20.61
C ALA A 398 -6.59 -31.83 -20.19
N SER A 399 -7.25 -32.62 -21.04
CA SER A 399 -8.49 -33.30 -20.64
C SER A 399 -8.23 -34.35 -19.56
N ARG A 400 -7.13 -35.10 -19.70
CA ARG A 400 -6.63 -36.08 -18.74
C ARG A 400 -5.11 -35.98 -18.64
N LEU A 401 -4.58 -36.03 -17.42
CA LEU A 401 -3.15 -35.96 -17.14
C LEU A 401 -2.72 -37.17 -16.33
N LEU A 402 -1.74 -37.92 -16.83
CA LEU A 402 -1.09 -39.02 -16.11
C LEU A 402 0.36 -38.66 -15.83
N ILE A 403 0.70 -38.63 -14.54
CA ILE A 403 2.03 -38.28 -14.03
C ILE A 403 2.70 -39.55 -13.50
N ALA A 404 3.76 -39.99 -14.15
CA ALA A 404 4.56 -41.13 -13.70
C ALA A 404 5.67 -40.69 -12.75
N CYS A 405 5.77 -41.34 -11.60
CA CYS A 405 6.76 -41.08 -10.56
C CYS A 405 7.47 -42.37 -10.17
N ASP A 406 8.75 -42.28 -9.78
CA ASP A 406 9.48 -43.42 -9.21
C ASP A 406 9.03 -43.67 -7.76
N ALA A 407 8.37 -44.80 -7.53
CA ALA A 407 7.85 -45.20 -6.23
C ALA A 407 8.97 -45.50 -5.21
N ARG A 408 10.22 -45.67 -5.64
CA ARG A 408 11.38 -45.82 -4.75
C ARG A 408 11.76 -44.50 -4.10
N GLN A 409 11.46 -43.35 -4.74
CA GLN A 409 11.83 -42.04 -4.22
C GLN A 409 10.87 -41.58 -3.11
N THR A 410 11.38 -40.77 -2.18
CA THR A 410 10.54 -40.13 -1.16
C THR A 410 9.86 -38.91 -1.79
N PRO A 411 8.52 -38.78 -1.73
CA PRO A 411 7.83 -37.61 -2.25
C PRO A 411 8.19 -36.37 -1.41
N ASP A 412 9.09 -35.54 -1.93
CA ASP A 412 9.47 -34.29 -1.28
C ASP A 412 8.44 -33.16 -1.55
N ARG A 413 8.65 -32.03 -0.87
CA ARG A 413 7.75 -30.87 -0.99
C ARG A 413 7.76 -30.27 -2.40
N GLY A 414 8.88 -30.34 -3.12
CA GLY A 414 9.04 -29.79 -4.46
C GLY A 414 8.25 -30.60 -5.49
N THR A 415 8.39 -31.92 -5.46
CA THR A 415 7.66 -32.84 -6.34
C THR A 415 6.15 -32.79 -6.09
N LEU A 416 5.73 -32.74 -4.82
CA LEU A 416 4.32 -32.58 -4.45
C LEU A 416 3.75 -31.24 -4.92
N ALA A 417 4.51 -30.14 -4.80
CA ALA A 417 4.09 -28.83 -5.31
C ALA A 417 3.97 -28.81 -6.84
N LEU A 418 4.89 -29.47 -7.55
CA LEU A 418 4.85 -29.60 -9.00
C LEU A 418 3.65 -30.41 -9.47
N ILE A 419 3.34 -31.53 -8.81
CA ILE A 419 2.15 -32.35 -9.10
C ILE A 419 0.88 -31.51 -8.92
N ALA A 420 0.79 -30.73 -7.83
CA ALA A 420 -0.35 -29.86 -7.59
C ALA A 420 -0.48 -28.75 -8.66
N GLU A 421 0.64 -28.16 -9.08
CA GLU A 421 0.66 -27.14 -10.14
C GLU A 421 0.23 -27.72 -11.49
N LEU A 422 0.73 -28.90 -11.86
CA LEU A 422 0.33 -29.60 -13.08
C LEU A 422 -1.16 -30.01 -13.05
N ALA A 423 -1.64 -30.51 -11.90
CA ALA A 423 -3.03 -30.92 -11.73
C ALA A 423 -4.02 -29.76 -11.88
N ALA A 424 -3.63 -28.54 -11.53
CA ALA A 424 -4.45 -27.33 -11.70
C ALA A 424 -4.70 -26.97 -13.18
N HIS A 425 -3.90 -27.52 -14.10
CA HIS A 425 -4.02 -27.32 -15.54
C HIS A 425 -4.55 -28.56 -16.29
N ALA A 426 -5.30 -29.42 -15.61
CA ALA A 426 -5.93 -30.60 -16.19
C ALA A 426 -7.35 -30.83 -15.66
N GLY A 427 -8.24 -31.36 -16.51
CA GLY A 427 -9.61 -31.72 -16.11
C GLY A 427 -9.66 -32.92 -15.16
N GLN A 428 -8.79 -33.91 -15.38
CA GLN A 428 -8.60 -35.04 -14.48
C GLN A 428 -7.11 -35.37 -14.37
N THR A 429 -6.62 -35.61 -13.16
CA THR A 429 -5.21 -35.96 -12.91
C THR A 429 -5.10 -37.28 -12.16
N ARG A 430 -4.19 -38.13 -12.62
CA ARG A 430 -3.82 -39.40 -11.98
C ARG A 430 -2.31 -39.49 -11.83
N VAL A 431 -1.85 -40.19 -10.80
CA VAL A 431 -0.44 -40.46 -10.56
C VAL A 431 -0.17 -41.95 -10.74
N TRP A 432 0.87 -42.29 -11.49
CA TRP A 432 1.32 -43.66 -11.71
C TRP A 432 2.66 -43.89 -11.02
N LEU A 433 2.68 -44.76 -10.02
CA LEU A 433 3.86 -45.10 -9.26
C LEU A 433 4.57 -46.29 -9.91
N LEU A 434 5.72 -46.01 -10.54
CA LEU A 434 6.57 -46.98 -11.22
C LEU A 434 7.64 -47.51 -10.27
N ALA A 435 7.91 -48.81 -10.33
CA ALA A 435 9.06 -49.43 -9.66
C ALA A 435 9.50 -50.68 -10.44
N PRO A 436 10.79 -51.05 -10.38
CA PRO A 436 11.25 -52.35 -10.87
C PRO A 436 10.60 -53.50 -10.08
N ALA A 437 10.46 -54.67 -10.72
CA ALA A 437 9.97 -55.87 -10.05
C ALA A 437 10.86 -56.20 -8.83
N ALA A 438 10.22 -56.45 -7.68
CA ALA A 438 10.86 -56.75 -6.39
C ALA A 438 11.68 -55.60 -5.74
N ALA A 439 11.52 -54.35 -6.18
CA ALA A 439 12.08 -53.20 -5.47
C ALA A 439 11.29 -52.86 -4.19
N ASP A 440 11.98 -52.42 -3.15
CA ASP A 440 11.34 -51.84 -1.97
C ASP A 440 10.78 -50.45 -2.32
N THR A 441 9.49 -50.25 -2.12
CA THR A 441 8.77 -49.04 -2.58
C THR A 441 8.23 -48.24 -1.41
N ARG A 442 8.14 -46.93 -1.61
CA ARG A 442 7.52 -45.98 -0.68
C ARG A 442 6.06 -45.69 -1.06
N GLU A 443 5.37 -46.65 -1.69
CA GLU A 443 4.02 -46.47 -2.23
C GLU A 443 3.01 -46.00 -1.16
N ALA A 444 3.06 -46.57 0.04
CA ALA A 444 2.17 -46.15 1.14
C ALA A 444 2.36 -44.66 1.50
N LEU A 445 3.61 -44.21 1.57
CA LEU A 445 3.95 -42.80 1.84
C LEU A 445 3.51 -41.89 0.69
N TRP A 446 3.69 -42.31 -0.57
CA TRP A 446 3.17 -41.59 -1.73
C TRP A 446 1.65 -41.43 -1.68
N ARG A 447 0.91 -42.51 -1.40
CA ARG A 447 -0.56 -42.47 -1.29
C ARG A 447 -1.02 -41.53 -0.18
N GLU A 448 -0.38 -41.56 0.99
CA GLU A 448 -0.67 -40.65 2.11
C GLU A 448 -0.46 -39.18 1.71
N ARG A 449 0.68 -38.85 1.10
CA ARG A 449 1.02 -37.47 0.72
C ARG A 449 0.16 -36.95 -0.42
N LEU A 450 -0.16 -37.78 -1.42
CA LEU A 450 -1.06 -37.42 -2.51
C LEU A 450 -2.51 -37.25 -2.01
N ALA A 451 -2.96 -38.06 -1.05
CA ALA A 451 -4.25 -37.86 -0.41
C ALA A 451 -4.31 -36.53 0.36
N ALA A 452 -3.22 -36.14 1.05
CA ALA A 452 -3.10 -34.84 1.69
C ALA A 452 -3.12 -33.65 0.71
N LEU A 453 -2.72 -33.87 -0.56
CA LEU A 453 -2.87 -32.90 -1.65
C LEU A 453 -4.29 -32.87 -2.26
N GLY A 454 -5.19 -33.77 -1.85
CA GLY A 454 -6.57 -33.84 -2.33
C GLY A 454 -6.79 -34.80 -3.51
N LEU A 455 -5.81 -35.65 -3.87
CA LEU A 455 -6.01 -36.71 -4.85
C LEU A 455 -6.74 -37.90 -4.21
N ALA A 456 -7.83 -38.36 -4.84
CA ALA A 456 -8.57 -39.53 -4.36
C ALA A 456 -7.71 -40.81 -4.39
N ALA A 457 -8.02 -41.79 -3.54
CA ALA A 457 -7.25 -43.05 -3.49
C ALA A 457 -7.25 -43.81 -4.83
N GLY A 458 -8.38 -43.79 -5.54
CA GLY A 458 -8.47 -44.34 -6.91
C GLY A 458 -7.62 -43.58 -7.92
N ALA A 459 -7.21 -42.34 -7.61
CA ALA A 459 -6.43 -41.51 -8.50
C ALA A 459 -4.93 -41.89 -8.58
N VAL A 460 -4.51 -42.89 -7.80
CA VAL A 460 -3.11 -43.33 -7.70
C VAL A 460 -3.00 -44.80 -8.13
N PHE A 461 -2.36 -45.01 -9.27
CA PHE A 461 -2.08 -46.33 -9.83
C PHE A 461 -0.73 -46.86 -9.34
N GLY A 462 -0.67 -48.14 -9.01
CA GLY A 462 0.59 -48.86 -8.77
C GLY A 462 1.23 -49.34 -10.07
N PRO A 463 2.28 -50.19 -10.00
CA PRO A 463 3.09 -50.63 -11.15
C PRO A 463 2.38 -51.57 -12.17
N GLY A 464 1.05 -51.62 -12.19
CA GLY A 464 0.23 -52.45 -13.08
C GLY A 464 -0.33 -51.72 -14.32
N ALA A 465 -1.00 -52.47 -15.20
CA ALA A 465 -1.44 -52.04 -16.53
C ALA A 465 -2.69 -51.11 -16.57
N GLY A 466 -3.21 -50.66 -15.43
CA GLY A 466 -4.44 -49.84 -15.39
C GLY A 466 -4.25 -48.38 -15.78
N ALA A 467 -3.06 -47.82 -15.53
CA ALA A 467 -2.82 -46.37 -15.69
C ALA A 467 -2.93 -45.91 -17.15
N LEU A 468 -2.36 -46.68 -18.08
CA LEU A 468 -2.41 -46.37 -19.52
C LEU A 468 -3.82 -46.55 -20.10
N ALA A 469 -4.54 -47.60 -19.68
CA ALA A 469 -5.93 -47.83 -20.08
C ALA A 469 -6.85 -46.67 -19.65
N TRP A 470 -6.67 -46.16 -18.43
CA TRP A 470 -7.40 -44.98 -17.95
C TRP A 470 -7.09 -43.74 -18.79
N LEU A 471 -5.82 -43.51 -19.13
CA LEU A 471 -5.42 -42.35 -19.92
C LEU A 471 -6.08 -42.36 -21.31
N GLU A 472 -6.18 -43.55 -21.93
CA GLU A 472 -6.82 -43.78 -23.22
C GLU A 472 -8.34 -43.62 -23.16
N GLN A 473 -9.01 -44.32 -22.25
CA GLN A 473 -10.46 -44.53 -22.28
C GLN A 473 -11.24 -43.62 -21.34
N GLY A 474 -10.60 -43.06 -20.31
CA GLY A 474 -11.23 -42.17 -19.32
C GLY A 474 -12.13 -42.86 -18.29
N HIS A 475 -12.18 -44.19 -18.27
CA HIS A 475 -12.90 -44.99 -17.27
C HIS A 475 -11.91 -45.71 -16.34
N ASP A 476 -12.32 -45.96 -15.09
CA ASP A 476 -11.52 -46.62 -14.05
C ASP A 476 -11.34 -48.13 -14.28
#